data_AF-A0A0G1IKJ1-F1
#
_entry.id   AF-A0A0G1IKJ1-F1
#
_cell.length_a   1.000
_cell.length_b   1.000
_cell.length_c   1.000
_cell.angle_alpha   90.00
_cell.angle_beta   90.00
_cell.angle_gamma   90.00
#
_symmetry.space_group_name_H-M   'P 1'
#
loop_
_entity.id
_entity.type
_entity.pdbx_description
1 polymer ?
#
loop_
_entity_poly.entity_id
_entity_poly.type
_entity_poly.pdbx_seq_one_letter_code
_entity_poly.pdbx_strand_id
1 'polypeptide(L)'
;MHNKYRCNRNDYKAHVPKHELAQNRVNDVKYEPPQKFFHTHFCSVSIIASHMKKTIYIILFILLGIILQFLAHAIIEIWYINLLINNFATYGLGMTWETWVLIHNIGAVVVFLAGAYLGFRQGKYWWHRIYKI
;
A
#
# COMPACT_ATOMS: atom_id res chain seq x y z
N MET A 1 13.50 -2.82 18.81
CA MET A 1 14.66 -2.16 18.16
C MET A 1 14.23 -0.81 17.59
N HIS A 2 14.78 0.26 18.19
CA HIS A 2 14.83 1.67 17.82
C HIS A 2 13.93 2.24 16.70
N ASN A 3 12.85 2.92 17.10
CA ASN A 3 12.25 4.03 16.34
C ASN A 3 12.64 5.36 17.01
N LYS A 4 13.94 5.71 16.97
CA LYS A 4 14.50 6.90 17.66
C LYS A 4 14.80 8.06 16.70
N TYR A 5 14.40 7.96 15.43
CA TYR A 5 14.65 8.98 14.40
C TYR A 5 13.34 9.46 13.73
N ARG A 6 12.25 9.57 14.49
CA ARG A 6 11.08 10.30 14.00
C ARG A 6 11.43 11.79 14.10
N CYS A 7 11.83 12.40 12.99
CA CYS A 7 12.09 13.84 12.92
C CYS A 7 10.80 14.57 13.30
N ASN A 8 10.76 15.10 14.52
CA ASN A 8 9.59 15.81 15.03
C ASN A 8 9.72 17.28 14.60
N ARG A 9 8.72 17.78 13.86
CA ARG A 9 8.65 19.18 13.42
C ARG A 9 8.79 20.17 14.60
N ASN A 10 8.46 19.73 15.82
CA ASN A 10 8.48 20.55 17.02
C ASN A 10 9.87 20.70 17.67
N ASP A 11 10.86 19.87 17.31
CA ASP A 11 12.20 19.91 17.94
C ASP A 11 12.99 21.17 17.54
N TYR A 12 12.60 21.86 16.46
CA TYR A 12 13.25 23.09 16.00
C TYR A 12 13.02 24.31 16.89
N LYS A 13 12.04 24.28 17.81
CA LYS A 13 11.68 25.46 18.61
C LYS A 13 12.30 25.51 20.01
N ALA A 14 13.05 24.49 20.43
CA ALA A 14 13.30 24.29 21.87
C ALA A 14 14.71 24.62 22.39
N HIS A 15 15.63 25.18 21.61
CA HIS A 15 16.97 25.50 22.16
C HIS A 15 17.64 26.70 21.49
N VAL A 16 17.09 27.89 21.70
CA VAL A 16 17.88 29.13 21.61
C VAL A 16 17.95 29.71 23.03
N PRO A 17 19.09 29.62 23.72
CA PRO A 17 19.26 30.20 25.03
C PRO A 17 19.03 31.72 24.97
N LYS A 18 18.15 32.25 25.82
CA LYS A 18 17.78 33.68 25.83
C LYS A 18 18.97 34.64 26.06
N HIS A 19 20.11 34.14 26.55
CA HIS A 19 21.29 34.95 26.82
C HIS A 19 22.10 35.32 25.56
N GLU A 20 21.82 34.69 24.42
CA GLU A 20 22.54 34.90 23.15
C GLU A 20 21.83 35.91 22.20
N LEU A 21 20.77 36.57 22.66
CA LEU A 21 20.04 37.57 21.89
C LEU A 21 20.64 38.99 22.00
N ALA A 22 21.55 39.23 22.94
CA ALA A 22 22.09 40.56 23.21
C ALA A 22 23.36 40.91 22.42
N GLN A 23 24.11 39.92 21.90
CA GLN A 23 25.42 40.13 21.27
C GLN A 23 25.40 40.24 19.74
N ASN A 24 24.27 39.95 19.08
CA ASN A 24 24.17 39.88 17.62
C ASN A 24 23.63 41.16 16.95
N ARG A 25 23.93 42.35 17.50
CA ARG A 25 23.51 43.63 16.89
C ARG A 25 24.60 44.35 16.10
N VAL A 26 25.80 43.77 15.97
CA VAL A 26 26.96 44.46 15.37
C VAL A 26 27.50 43.77 14.12
N ASN A 27 27.13 42.51 13.84
CA ASN A 27 27.68 41.77 12.70
C ASN A 27 26.58 41.16 11.84
N ASP A 28 25.98 41.97 10.94
CA ASP A 28 25.04 41.51 9.91
C ASP A 28 25.74 40.79 8.74
N VAL A 29 26.70 39.92 9.04
CA VAL A 29 27.11 38.89 8.09
C VAL A 29 26.20 37.70 8.34
N LYS A 30 25.21 37.55 7.47
CA LYS A 30 24.23 36.46 7.47
C LYS A 30 24.93 35.13 7.16
N TYR A 31 25.62 34.56 8.15
CA TYR A 31 26.17 33.22 8.08
C TYR A 31 25.00 32.22 8.07
N GLU A 32 24.71 31.62 6.91
CA GLU A 32 23.89 30.41 6.86
C GLU A 32 24.77 29.23 7.28
N PRO A 33 24.53 28.60 8.44
CA PRO A 33 25.36 27.49 8.88
C PRO A 33 25.15 26.29 7.94
N PRO A 34 26.24 25.61 7.48
CA PRO A 34 26.17 24.47 6.54
C PRO A 34 25.36 23.27 7.08
N GLN A 35 25.07 23.26 8.38
CA GLN A 35 24.25 22.29 9.08
C GLN A 35 22.78 22.26 8.59
N LYS A 36 22.22 23.39 8.15
CA LYS A 36 20.80 23.46 7.69
C LYS A 36 20.58 22.74 6.36
N PHE A 37 21.58 22.73 5.49
CA PHE A 37 21.49 22.07 4.18
C PHE A 37 21.48 20.54 4.33
N PHE A 38 22.43 19.98 5.09
CA PHE A 38 22.48 18.53 5.28
C PHE A 38 21.27 17.97 6.04
N HIS A 39 20.75 18.68 7.04
CA HIS A 39 19.65 18.18 7.87
C HIS A 39 18.29 18.11 7.14
N THR A 40 18.06 18.97 6.15
CA THR A 40 16.82 18.99 5.34
C THR A 40 16.81 17.87 4.30
N HIS A 41 17.95 17.57 3.69
CA HIS A 41 18.09 16.46 2.74
C HIS A 41 17.97 15.08 3.42
N PHE A 42 18.61 14.87 4.57
CA PHE A 42 18.51 13.60 5.30
C PHE A 42 17.09 13.33 5.85
N CYS A 43 16.38 14.37 6.30
CA CYS A 43 14.99 14.23 6.75
C CYS A 43 14.05 13.86 5.60
N SER A 44 14.22 14.51 4.43
CA SER A 44 13.41 14.23 3.25
C SER A 44 13.59 12.78 2.76
N VAL A 45 14.84 12.29 2.69
CA VAL A 45 15.13 10.90 2.30
C VAL A 45 14.56 9.90 3.31
N SER A 46 14.64 10.20 4.61
CA SER A 46 14.08 9.35 5.68
C SER A 46 12.54 9.24 5.60
N ILE A 47 11.85 10.37 5.34
CA ILE A 47 10.40 10.41 5.15
C ILE A 47 10.00 9.62 3.90
N ILE A 48 10.67 9.85 2.77
CA ILE A 48 10.41 9.13 1.51
C ILE A 48 10.61 7.62 1.72
N ALA A 49 11.69 7.20 2.38
CA ALA A 49 11.97 5.81 2.68
C ALA A 49 10.90 5.15 3.57
N SER A 50 10.33 5.89 4.54
CA SER A 50 9.21 5.43 5.35
C SER A 50 7.95 5.19 4.52
N HIS A 51 7.64 6.09 3.59
CA HIS A 51 6.46 5.96 2.71
C HIS A 51 6.62 4.84 1.68
N MET A 52 7.81 4.68 1.10
CA MET A 52 8.07 3.60 0.13
C MET A 52 7.86 2.20 0.74
N LYS A 53 8.32 1.98 1.98
CA LYS A 53 8.13 0.69 2.68
C LYS A 53 6.66 0.31 2.81
N LYS A 54 5.81 1.28 3.16
CA LYS A 54 4.37 1.10 3.25
C LYS A 54 3.76 0.77 1.89
N THR A 55 4.17 1.47 0.84
CA THR A 55 3.68 1.24 -0.52
C THR A 55 4.04 -0.16 -1.02
N ILE A 56 5.31 -0.58 -0.88
CA ILE A 56 5.76 -1.92 -1.27
C ILE A 56 4.96 -3.00 -0.54
N TYR A 57 4.78 -2.84 0.78
CA TYR A 57 3.99 -3.78 1.58
C TYR A 57 2.55 -3.91 1.06
N ILE A 58 1.88 -2.80 0.78
CA ILE A 58 0.50 -2.82 0.26
C ILE A 58 0.45 -3.46 -1.13
N ILE A 59 1.40 -3.15 -2.01
CA ILE A 59 1.47 -3.73 -3.36
C ILE A 59 1.64 -5.26 -3.29
N LEU A 60 2.49 -5.76 -2.39
CA LEU A 60 2.67 -7.21 -2.18
C LEU A 60 1.37 -7.89 -1.76
N PHE A 61 0.56 -7.22 -0.92
CA PHE A 61 -0.76 -7.73 -0.53
C PHE A 61 -1.78 -7.71 -1.68
N ILE A 62 -1.74 -6.70 -2.55
CA ILE A 62 -2.56 -6.67 -3.77
C ILE A 62 -2.17 -7.83 -4.68
N LEU A 63 -0.86 -8.02 -4.92
CA LEU A 63 -0.34 -9.12 -5.73
C LEU A 63 -0.75 -10.47 -5.15
N LEU A 64 -0.64 -10.64 -3.83
CA LEU A 64 -1.11 -11.84 -3.14
C LEU A 64 -2.61 -12.07 -3.34
N GLY A 65 -3.43 -11.01 -3.21
CA GLY A 65 -4.87 -11.08 -3.44
C GLY A 65 -5.22 -11.50 -4.88
N ILE A 66 -4.49 -10.98 -5.87
CA ILE A 66 -4.63 -11.37 -7.27
C ILE A 66 -4.27 -12.85 -7.46
N ILE A 67 -3.16 -13.33 -6.91
CA ILE A 67 -2.77 -14.74 -7.03
C ILE A 67 -3.81 -15.67 -6.39
N LEU A 68 -4.29 -15.33 -5.19
CA LEU A 68 -5.35 -16.12 -4.53
C LEU A 68 -6.64 -16.15 -5.33
N GLN A 69 -7.04 -15.03 -5.95
CA GLN A 69 -8.25 -15.00 -6.77
C GLN A 69 -8.10 -15.93 -7.97
N PHE A 70 -6.94 -15.95 -8.64
CA PHE A 70 -6.70 -16.85 -9.78
C PHE A 70 -6.81 -18.32 -9.37
N LEU A 71 -6.27 -18.68 -8.21
CA LEU A 71 -6.38 -20.03 -7.68
C LEU A 71 -7.85 -20.39 -7.38
N ALA A 72 -8.58 -19.51 -6.70
CA ALA A 72 -9.99 -19.72 -6.41
C ALA A 72 -10.85 -19.81 -7.68
N HIS A 73 -10.58 -18.93 -8.65
CA HIS A 73 -11.26 -18.91 -9.95
C HIS A 73 -11.03 -20.22 -10.71
N ALA A 74 -9.78 -20.70 -10.79
CA ALA A 74 -9.45 -21.96 -11.46
C ALA A 74 -10.12 -23.17 -10.81
N ILE A 75 -10.20 -23.23 -9.47
CA ILE A 75 -10.89 -24.32 -8.76
C ILE A 75 -12.39 -24.31 -9.09
N ILE A 76 -13.02 -23.14 -9.04
CA ILE A 76 -14.44 -22.98 -9.38
C ILE A 76 -14.66 -23.39 -10.84
N GLU A 77 -13.78 -22.96 -11.74
CA GLU A 77 -13.83 -23.25 -13.17
C GLU A 77 -13.76 -24.75 -13.47
N ILE A 78 -12.77 -25.45 -12.94
CA ILE A 78 -12.67 -26.90 -13.07
C ILE A 78 -13.94 -27.59 -12.56
N TRP A 79 -14.49 -27.12 -11.43
CA TRP A 79 -15.68 -27.70 -10.84
C TRP A 79 -16.93 -27.51 -11.72
N TYR A 80 -17.24 -26.28 -12.13
CA TYR A 80 -18.47 -26.01 -12.88
C TYR A 80 -18.39 -26.50 -14.34
N ILE A 81 -17.23 -26.40 -15.01
CA ILE A 81 -17.06 -26.92 -16.38
C ILE A 81 -17.30 -28.42 -16.42
N ASN A 82 -16.78 -29.17 -15.42
CA ASN A 82 -17.04 -30.61 -15.34
C ASN A 82 -18.53 -30.93 -15.20
N LEU A 83 -19.29 -30.13 -14.43
CA LEU A 83 -20.75 -30.28 -14.35
C LEU A 83 -21.43 -30.04 -15.70
N LEU A 84 -21.07 -28.95 -16.40
CA LEU A 84 -21.65 -28.61 -17.69
C LEU A 84 -21.33 -29.65 -18.78
N ILE A 85 -20.11 -30.19 -18.81
CA ILE A 85 -19.71 -31.23 -19.76
C ILE A 85 -20.45 -32.54 -19.49
N ASN A 86 -20.61 -32.92 -18.21
CA ASN A 86 -21.24 -34.18 -17.84
C ASN A 86 -22.74 -34.23 -18.16
N ASN A 87 -23.47 -33.14 -17.97
CA ASN A 87 -24.88 -33.06 -18.34
C ASN A 87 -25.34 -31.62 -18.57
N PHE A 88 -25.13 -31.13 -19.79
CA PHE A 88 -25.48 -29.76 -20.15
C PHE A 88 -26.99 -29.49 -20.08
N ALA A 89 -27.84 -30.47 -20.37
CA ALA A 89 -29.30 -30.30 -20.31
C ALA A 89 -29.79 -29.98 -18.88
N THR A 90 -29.15 -30.57 -17.86
CA THR A 90 -29.48 -30.34 -16.45
C THR A 90 -28.76 -29.11 -15.88
N TYR A 91 -27.46 -28.97 -16.15
CA TYR A 91 -26.61 -27.95 -15.51
C TYR A 91 -26.47 -26.66 -16.32
N GLY A 92 -26.88 -26.66 -17.59
CA GLY A 92 -26.87 -25.50 -18.46
C GLY A 92 -27.93 -24.45 -18.10
N LEU A 93 -28.86 -24.75 -17.18
CA LEU A 93 -29.96 -23.86 -16.76
C LEU A 93 -30.80 -23.35 -17.94
N GLY A 94 -30.92 -24.14 -19.01
CA GLY A 94 -31.59 -23.75 -20.25
C GLY A 94 -30.86 -22.69 -21.09
N MET A 95 -29.66 -22.29 -20.68
CA MET A 95 -28.82 -21.33 -21.42
C MET A 95 -27.92 -22.03 -22.43
N THR A 96 -27.50 -21.30 -23.46
CA THR A 96 -26.55 -21.82 -24.47
C THR A 96 -25.11 -21.76 -23.95
N TRP A 97 -24.22 -22.53 -24.56
CA TRP A 97 -22.78 -22.48 -24.26
C TRP A 97 -22.19 -21.08 -24.41
N GLU A 98 -22.62 -20.31 -25.41
CA GLU A 98 -22.16 -18.93 -25.63
C GLU A 98 -22.54 -18.01 -24.45
N THR A 99 -23.76 -18.18 -23.93
CA THR A 99 -24.21 -17.43 -22.74
C THR A 99 -23.37 -17.78 -21.51
N TRP A 100 -23.02 -19.06 -21.33
CA TRP A 100 -22.15 -19.49 -20.23
C TRP A 100 -20.73 -18.91 -20.33
N VAL A 101 -20.16 -18.88 -21.54
CA VAL A 101 -18.85 -18.23 -21.78
C VAL A 101 -18.92 -16.74 -21.48
N LEU A 102 -20.01 -16.05 -21.87
CA LEU A 102 -20.21 -14.64 -21.55
C LEU A 102 -20.27 -14.39 -20.04
N ILE A 103 -21.07 -15.19 -19.32
CA ILE A 103 -21.19 -15.10 -17.85
C ILE A 103 -19.84 -15.36 -17.19
N HIS A 104 -19.09 -16.37 -17.66
CA HIS A 104 -17.75 -16.67 -17.18
C HIS A 104 -16.81 -15.48 -17.36
N ASN A 105 -16.78 -14.85 -18.54
CA ASN A 105 -15.89 -13.71 -18.82
C ASN A 105 -16.20 -12.52 -17.90
N ILE A 106 -17.49 -12.18 -17.72
CA ILE A 106 -17.91 -11.11 -16.80
C ILE A 106 -17.54 -11.49 -15.36
N GLY A 107 -17.83 -12.73 -14.97
CA GLY A 107 -17.49 -13.28 -13.66
C GLY A 107 -15.99 -13.19 -13.38
N ALA A 108 -15.13 -13.56 -14.33
CA ALA A 108 -13.68 -13.50 -14.21
C ALA A 108 -13.19 -12.07 -13.93
N VAL A 109 -13.72 -11.06 -14.64
CA VAL A 109 -13.41 -9.65 -14.39
C VAL A 109 -13.85 -9.22 -12.98
N VAL A 110 -15.06 -9.63 -12.55
CA VAL A 110 -15.58 -9.30 -11.22
C VAL A 110 -14.72 -9.93 -10.12
N VAL A 111 -14.39 -11.22 -10.21
CA VAL A 111 -13.55 -11.89 -9.21
C VAL A 111 -12.13 -11.31 -9.21
N PHE A 112 -11.60 -10.94 -10.38
CA PHE A 112 -10.30 -10.26 -10.47
C PHE A 112 -10.28 -8.93 -9.71
N LEU A 113 -11.27 -8.06 -9.95
CA LEU A 113 -11.40 -6.78 -9.24
C LEU A 113 -11.61 -6.99 -7.73
N ALA A 114 -12.41 -7.99 -7.35
CA ALA A 114 -12.62 -8.34 -5.95
C ALA A 114 -11.31 -8.80 -5.28
N GLY A 115 -10.52 -9.64 -5.94
CA GLY A 115 -9.22 -10.11 -5.44
C GLY A 115 -8.23 -8.97 -5.20
N ALA A 116 -8.12 -8.05 -6.17
CA ALA A 116 -7.26 -6.87 -6.04
C ALA A 116 -7.73 -5.94 -4.89
N TYR A 117 -9.04 -5.72 -4.79
CA TYR A 117 -9.64 -4.89 -3.73
C TYR A 117 -9.45 -5.50 -2.33
N LEU A 118 -9.68 -6.81 -2.18
CA LEU A 118 -9.45 -7.54 -0.93
C LEU A 118 -7.98 -7.50 -0.53
N GLY A 119 -7.06 -7.72 -1.48
CA GLY A 119 -5.62 -7.59 -1.26
C GLY A 119 -5.25 -6.19 -0.73
N PHE A 120 -5.75 -5.12 -1.36
CA PHE A 120 -5.53 -3.75 -0.90
C PHE A 120 -6.07 -3.49 0.51
N ARG A 121 -7.32 -3.92 0.80
CA ARG A 121 -7.92 -3.78 2.14
C ARG A 121 -7.11 -4.52 3.19
N GLN A 122 -6.69 -5.74 2.88
CA GLN A 122 -5.93 -6.58 3.81
C GLN A 122 -4.55 -6.00 4.09
N GLY A 123 -3.87 -5.48 3.06
CA GLY A 123 -2.60 -4.77 3.22
C GLY A 123 -2.72 -3.52 4.10
N LYS A 124 -3.77 -2.71 3.93
CA LYS A 124 -4.02 -1.56 4.82
C LYS A 124 -4.34 -1.97 6.26
N TYR A 125 -5.17 -3.00 6.43
CA TYR A 125 -5.59 -3.48 7.74
C TYR A 125 -4.40 -4.00 8.56
N TRP A 126 -3.57 -4.89 7.96
CA TRP A 126 -2.41 -5.44 8.66
C TRP A 126 -1.31 -4.41 8.89
N TRP A 127 -1.11 -3.46 7.97
CA TRP A 127 -0.15 -2.37 8.18
C TRP A 127 -0.44 -1.62 9.48
N HIS A 128 -1.70 -1.23 9.69
CA HIS A 128 -2.10 -0.50 10.90
C HIS A 128 -1.93 -1.34 12.16
N ARG A 129 -2.20 -2.66 12.07
CA ARG A 129 -2.14 -3.58 13.21
C ARG A 129 -0.72 -3.97 13.63
N ILE A 130 0.17 -4.21 12.66
CA ILE A 130 1.56 -4.62 12.92
C ILE A 130 2.40 -3.43 13.35
N TYR A 131 2.25 -2.29 12.66
CA TYR A 131 3.13 -1.14 12.87
C TYR A 131 2.64 -0.17 13.96
N LYS A 132 1.51 -0.47 14.65
CA LYS A 132 0.91 0.33 15.74
C LYS A 132 1.25 1.82 15.62
N ILE A 133 0.79 2.46 14.55
CA ILE A 133 0.96 3.91 14.33
C ILE A 133 -0.02 4.65 15.25
#